data_AF-A0A6L3XD43-F1
#
_entry.id   AF-A0A6L3XD43-F1
#
_cell.length_a   1.000
_cell.length_b   1.000
_cell.length_c   1.000
_cell.angle_alpha   90.00
_cell.angle_beta   90.00
_cell.angle_gamma   90.00
#
_symmetry.space_group_name_H-M   'P 1'
#
loop_
_entity.id
_entity.type
_entity.pdbx_description
1 polymer ?
#
loop_
_entity_poly.entity_id
_entity_poly.type
_entity_poly.pdbx_seq_one_letter_code
_entity_poly.pdbx_strand_id
1 'polypeptide(L)'
;GMARHYARTYGSNTELFLGEAKEIADLGEHFGHELYEAELRYLVEHEWVRRLDDAIWRRTKEGMWLNAEQQSRVAQWLQQHAGKRELSLAS
;
A
#
# COMPACT_ATOMS: atom_id res chain seq x y z
N GLY A 1 4.25 -2.99 14.85
CA GLY A 1 4.63 -1.64 15.29
C GLY A 1 5.13 -0.92 14.07
N MET A 2 4.40 0.08 13.58
CA MET A 2 4.51 0.61 12.21
C MET A 2 5.94 0.90 11.75
N ALA A 3 6.74 1.58 12.59
CA ALA A 3 8.15 1.86 12.28
C ALA A 3 9.00 0.57 12.07
N ARG A 4 8.72 -0.49 12.82
CA ARG A 4 9.41 -1.80 12.66
C ARG A 4 8.95 -2.50 11.39
N HIS A 5 7.66 -2.42 11.04
CA HIS A 5 7.14 -2.96 9.78
C HIS A 5 7.86 -2.30 8.61
N TYR A 6 7.84 -0.97 8.54
CA TYR A 6 8.47 -0.24 7.44
C TYR A 6 9.98 -0.48 7.35
N ALA A 7 10.69 -0.45 8.48
CA ALA A 7 12.13 -0.71 8.50
C ALA A 7 12.50 -2.12 7.99
N ARG A 8 11.66 -3.13 8.23
CA ARG A 8 11.91 -4.52 7.83
C ARG A 8 11.47 -4.83 6.40
N THR A 9 10.45 -4.13 5.92
CA THR A 9 9.87 -4.36 4.60
C THR A 9 10.54 -3.49 3.54
N TYR A 10 10.74 -2.19 3.82
CA TYR A 10 11.19 -1.21 2.84
C TYR A 10 12.59 -0.64 3.13
N GLY A 11 13.06 -0.73 4.37
CA GLY A 11 14.35 -0.18 4.76
C GLY A 11 14.45 1.32 4.47
N SER A 12 15.50 1.75 3.78
CA SER A 12 15.72 3.17 3.41
C SER A 12 14.61 3.74 2.52
N ASN A 13 13.88 2.90 1.77
CA ASN A 13 12.80 3.36 0.91
C ASN A 13 11.56 3.83 1.68
N THR A 14 11.55 3.65 3.02
CA THR A 14 10.48 4.18 3.88
C THR A 14 10.28 5.68 3.69
N GLU A 15 11.34 6.42 3.43
CA GLU A 15 11.28 7.87 3.18
C GLU A 15 10.48 8.22 1.92
N LEU A 16 10.46 7.35 0.91
CA LEU A 16 9.81 7.62 -0.37
C LEU A 16 8.28 7.69 -0.26
N PHE A 17 7.69 6.92 0.65
CA PHE A 17 6.23 6.87 0.79
C PHE A 17 5.70 7.59 2.02
N LEU A 18 6.53 7.79 3.05
CA LEU A 18 6.20 8.75 4.10
C LEU A 18 6.24 10.19 3.57
N GLY A 19 7.18 10.52 2.69
CA GLY A 19 7.26 11.83 2.06
C GLY A 19 7.21 12.97 3.08
N GLU A 20 6.19 13.83 2.96
CA GLU A 20 5.96 14.96 3.86
C GLU A 20 4.94 14.67 4.99
N ALA A 21 4.53 13.42 5.19
CA ALA A 21 3.58 13.04 6.23
C ALA A 21 4.14 13.38 7.63
N LYS A 22 3.37 14.13 8.41
CA LYS A 22 3.71 14.57 9.77
C LYS A 22 2.84 13.90 10.83
N GLU A 23 1.69 13.39 10.43
CA GLU A 23 0.77 12.66 11.29
C GLU A 23 0.18 11.43 10.59
N ILE A 24 -0.46 10.55 11.37
CA ILE A 24 -1.07 9.32 10.85
C ILE A 24 -2.15 9.63 9.81
N ALA A 25 -2.87 10.74 9.99
CA ALA A 25 -3.91 11.17 9.04
C ALA A 25 -3.34 11.46 7.63
N ASP A 26 -2.09 11.90 7.54
CA ASP A 26 -1.42 12.17 6.25
C ASP A 26 -1.12 10.88 5.47
N LEU A 27 -1.12 9.71 6.13
CA LEU A 27 -0.90 8.42 5.48
C LEU A 27 -2.12 7.95 4.68
N GLY A 28 -3.25 8.65 4.81
CA GLY A 28 -4.50 8.37 4.13
C GLY A 28 -5.31 7.27 4.81
N GLU A 29 -6.06 6.51 4.01
CA GLU A 29 -6.94 5.46 4.52
C GLU A 29 -6.18 4.37 5.28
N HIS A 30 -6.73 3.94 6.42
CA HIS A 30 -6.25 2.77 7.17
C HIS A 30 -7.05 1.53 6.77
N PHE A 31 -6.39 0.57 6.12
CA PHE A 31 -7.04 -0.65 5.64
C PHE A 31 -7.13 -1.74 6.72
N GLY A 32 -6.37 -1.58 7.82
CA GLY A 32 -6.28 -2.55 8.89
C GLY A 32 -4.84 -2.86 9.27
N HIS A 33 -4.66 -3.34 10.50
CA HIS A 33 -3.34 -3.59 11.10
C HIS A 33 -2.40 -2.37 10.95
N GLU A 34 -1.39 -2.43 10.09
CA GLU A 34 -0.45 -1.33 9.84
C GLU A 34 -0.41 -0.90 8.36
N LEU A 35 -1.38 -1.37 7.55
CA LEU A 35 -1.46 -1.07 6.12
C LEU A 35 -2.23 0.24 5.88
N TYR A 36 -1.50 1.24 5.37
CA TYR A 36 -2.06 2.55 5.01
C TYR A 36 -2.02 2.80 3.51
N GLU A 37 -2.81 3.77 3.05
CA GLU A 37 -2.88 4.17 1.65
C GLU A 37 -1.54 4.64 1.08
N ALA A 38 -0.74 5.39 1.84
CA ALA A 38 0.60 5.80 1.44
C ALA A 38 1.48 4.60 1.06
N GLU A 39 1.43 3.52 1.85
CA GLU A 39 2.15 2.28 1.58
C GLU A 39 1.62 1.60 0.30
N LEU A 40 0.30 1.46 0.15
CA LEU A 40 -0.29 0.85 -1.06
C LEU A 40 0.03 1.65 -2.34
N ARG A 41 0.01 2.98 -2.27
CA ARG A 41 0.41 3.86 -3.38
C ARG A 41 1.86 3.63 -3.78
N TYR A 42 2.76 3.57 -2.81
CA TYR A 42 4.16 3.24 -3.07
C TYR A 42 4.33 1.88 -3.74
N LEU A 43 3.64 0.86 -3.22
CA LEU A 43 3.68 -0.50 -3.78
C LEU A 43 3.19 -0.54 -5.24
N VAL A 44 2.15 0.22 -5.58
CA VAL A 44 1.65 0.33 -6.96
C VAL A 44 2.66 1.06 -7.85
N GLU A 45 3.24 2.15 -7.36
CA GLU A 45 4.11 3.04 -8.16
C GLU A 45 5.52 2.49 -8.37
N HIS A 46 6.07 1.79 -7.36
CA HIS A 46 7.48 1.41 -7.32
C HIS A 46 7.70 -0.10 -7.31
N GLU A 47 6.69 -0.90 -6.93
CA GLU A 47 6.85 -2.36 -6.76
C GLU A 47 5.95 -3.21 -7.65
N TRP A 48 5.30 -2.59 -8.65
CA TRP A 48 4.42 -3.23 -9.64
C TRP A 48 3.24 -4.00 -9.04
N VAL A 49 2.73 -3.57 -7.88
CA VAL A 49 1.51 -4.15 -7.31
C VAL A 49 0.31 -3.83 -8.21
N ARG A 50 -0.39 -4.87 -8.68
CA ARG A 50 -1.60 -4.73 -9.53
C ARG A 50 -2.81 -5.44 -8.96
N ARG A 51 -2.60 -6.46 -8.13
CA ARG A 51 -3.67 -7.26 -7.49
C ARG A 51 -3.46 -7.32 -5.99
N LEU A 52 -4.52 -7.69 -5.29
CA LEU A 52 -4.52 -7.85 -3.84
C LEU A 52 -3.35 -8.73 -3.38
N ASP A 53 -3.16 -9.88 -4.02
CA ASP A 53 -2.13 -10.85 -3.62
C ASP A 53 -0.69 -10.32 -3.78
N ASP A 54 -0.46 -9.38 -4.71
CA ASP A 54 0.85 -8.72 -4.83
C ASP A 54 1.17 -7.97 -3.54
N ALA A 55 0.23 -7.14 -3.07
CA ALA A 55 0.42 -6.35 -1.86
C ALA A 55 0.52 -7.27 -0.63
N ILE A 56 -0.54 -8.04 -0.36
CA ILE A 56 -0.76 -8.63 0.95
C ILE A 56 -0.04 -9.97 1.16
N TRP A 57 0.38 -10.65 0.08
CA TRP A 57 1.06 -11.95 0.18
C TRP A 57 2.48 -11.94 -0.35
N ARG A 58 2.83 -11.07 -1.28
CA ARG A 58 4.21 -10.99 -1.81
C ARG A 58 5.04 -9.92 -1.12
N ARG A 59 4.51 -8.69 -0.94
CA ARG A 59 5.27 -7.55 -0.42
C ARG A 59 5.26 -7.41 1.09
N THR A 60 4.10 -7.50 1.73
CA THR A 60 3.98 -7.10 3.14
C THR A 60 3.57 -8.23 4.10
N LYS A 61 2.99 -9.31 3.56
CA LYS A 61 2.37 -10.41 4.33
C LYS A 61 1.15 -9.98 5.17
N GLU A 62 0.59 -8.80 4.89
CA GLU A 62 -0.57 -8.27 5.60
C GLU A 62 -1.82 -9.16 5.52
N GLY A 63 -1.87 -10.08 4.55
CA GLY A 63 -2.96 -11.04 4.40
C GLY A 63 -3.12 -11.99 5.59
N MET A 64 -2.11 -12.12 6.45
CA MET A 64 -2.20 -12.89 7.70
C MET A 64 -3.05 -12.20 8.78
N TRP A 65 -3.21 -10.88 8.72
CA TRP A 65 -3.91 -10.09 9.73
C TRP A 65 -5.20 -9.44 9.22
N LEU A 66 -5.28 -9.12 7.93
CA LEU A 66 -6.47 -8.52 7.34
C LEU A 66 -7.64 -9.51 7.25
N ASN A 67 -8.82 -9.08 7.69
CA ASN A 67 -10.05 -9.84 7.50
C ASN A 67 -10.58 -9.72 6.05
N ALA A 68 -11.64 -10.46 5.71
CA ALA A 68 -12.18 -10.49 4.35
C ALA A 68 -12.71 -9.13 3.85
N GLU A 69 -13.31 -8.33 4.73
CA GLU A 69 -13.82 -6.99 4.37
C GLU A 69 -12.67 -6.03 4.06
N GLN A 70 -11.63 -6.06 4.90
CA GLN A 70 -10.41 -5.27 4.71
C GLN A 70 -9.67 -5.66 3.43
N GLN A 71 -9.53 -6.96 3.17
CA GLN A 71 -8.96 -7.46 1.92
C GLN A 71 -9.76 -7.00 0.69
N SER A 72 -11.09 -7.05 0.78
CA SER A 72 -11.97 -6.53 -0.28
C SER A 72 -11.77 -5.03 -0.49
N ARG A 73 -11.59 -4.26 0.59
CA ARG A 73 -11.34 -2.82 0.51
C ARG A 73 -10.01 -2.49 -0.17
N VAL A 74 -8.93 -3.21 0.16
CA VAL A 74 -7.64 -3.09 -0.53
C VAL A 74 -7.79 -3.42 -2.02
N ALA A 75 -8.50 -4.50 -2.37
CA ALA A 75 -8.72 -4.88 -3.76
C ALA A 75 -9.49 -3.79 -4.53
N GLN A 76 -10.52 -3.19 -3.94
CA GLN A 76 -11.27 -2.10 -4.53
C GLN A 76 -10.39 -0.85 -4.75
N TRP A 77 -9.56 -0.49 -3.76
CA TRP A 77 -8.64 0.62 -3.88
C TRP A 77 -7.63 0.39 -5.02
N LEU A 78 -7.06 -0.82 -5.13
CA LEU A 78 -6.14 -1.18 -6.20
C LEU A 78 -6.78 -1.10 -7.58
N GLN A 79 -8.05 -1.52 -7.74
CA GLN A 79 -8.76 -1.38 -9.02
C GLN A 79 -8.87 0.08 -9.47
N GLN A 80 -9.05 1.01 -8.53
CA GLN A 80 -9.20 2.43 -8.81
C GLN A 80 -7.87 3.14 -9.14
N HIS A 81 -6.76 2.63 -8.61
CA HIS A 81 -5.46 3.33 -8.64
C HIS A 81 -4.41 2.63 -9.51
N ALA A 82 -4.38 1.29 -9.56
CA ALA A 82 -3.42 0.56 -10.38
C ALA A 82 -3.71 0.69 -11.89
N GLY A 83 -4.98 0.80 -12.30
CA GLY A 83 -5.35 0.96 -13.72
C GLY A 83 -5.13 2.38 -14.28
N LYS A 84 -5.07 3.41 -13.43
CA LYS A 84 -4.98 4.81 -13.88
C LYS A 84 -3.67 5.15 -14.61
N ARG A 85 -2.53 4.52 -14.27
CA ARG A 85 -1.26 4.75 -14.98
C ARG A 85 -1.23 4.19 -16.40
N GLU A 86 -1.91 3.07 -16.67
CA GLU A 86 -2.00 2.55 -18.04
C GLU A 86 -2.82 3.50 -18.93
N LEU A 87 -3.90 4.08 -18.38
CA LEU A 87 -4.72 5.07 -19.08
C LEU A 87 -3.98 6.41 -19.28
N SER A 88 -3.14 6.86 -18.33
CA SER A 88 -2.42 8.12 -18.45
C SER A 88 -1.18 8.07 -19.37
N LEU A 89 -0.62 6.88 -19.62
CA LEU A 89 0.47 6.68 -20.59
C LEU A 89 -0.04 6.46 -22.01
N ALA A 90 -1.34 6.18 -22.17
CA ALA A 90 -2.02 6.02 -23.45
C ALA A 90 -2.67 7.32 -23.98
N SER A 91 -2.48 8.45 -23.28
CA SER A 91 -2.90 9.80 -23.69
C SER A 91 -1.70 10.63 -24.12
#